data_AF-A0AAV4G547-F1
#
_entry.id   AF-A0AAV4G547-F1
#
_cell.length_a   1.000
_cell.length_b   1.000
_cell.length_c   1.000
_cell.angle_alpha   90.00
_cell.angle_beta   90.00
_cell.angle_gamma   90.00
#
_symmetry.space_group_name_H-M   'P 1'
#
loop_
_entity.id
_entity.type
_entity.pdbx_description
1 polymer ?
#
loop_
_entity_poly.entity_id
_entity_poly.type
_entity_poly.pdbx_seq_one_letter_code
_entity_poly.pdbx_strand_id
1 'polypeptide(L)'
;MPVLVNDSSLAGVVVTKYFSSRELKKMKLTLGGYRLLTVPNAGGSSVISEVLSFELLNKCFSAKLKKTEMEVSYFPLGGSITDYTCEMFHNTVAVSVTRAMKYRGDYSLEDAQRLLNKKLKGVIQSTQNSLENWSKQILHVWSTSHHVTATLVQAYDTIEPETRANTVVMITTAENADYIFNNG
;
A
#
# COMPACT_ATOMS: atom_id res chain seq x y z
N MET A 1 9.67 -11.12 -2.51
CA MET A 1 8.66 -10.73 -1.48
C MET A 1 8.61 -11.69 -0.29
N PRO A 2 8.53 -13.04 -0.44
CA PRO A 2 8.35 -13.95 0.70
C PRO A 2 9.41 -13.81 1.80
N VAL A 3 10.69 -13.70 1.42
CA VAL A 3 11.80 -13.49 2.37
C VAL A 3 11.58 -12.23 3.21
N LEU A 4 11.25 -11.11 2.56
CA LEU A 4 11.02 -9.85 3.25
C LEU A 4 9.83 -9.93 4.20
N VAL A 5 8.75 -10.63 3.82
CA VAL A 5 7.54 -10.71 4.65
C VAL A 5 7.74 -11.64 5.85
N ASN A 6 8.46 -12.74 5.68
CA ASN A 6 8.68 -13.72 6.74
C ASN A 6 9.74 -13.28 7.76
N ASP A 7 10.67 -12.41 7.37
CA ASP A 7 11.68 -11.87 8.29
C ASP A 7 11.26 -10.49 8.79
N SER A 8 10.80 -10.40 10.03
CA SER A 8 10.33 -9.15 10.64
C SER A 8 11.43 -8.10 10.84
N SER A 9 12.71 -8.45 10.70
CA SER A 9 13.83 -7.51 10.84
C SER A 9 14.19 -6.78 9.53
N LEU A 10 13.76 -7.30 8.38
CA LEU A 10 14.18 -6.76 7.08
C LEU A 10 13.25 -5.65 6.58
N ALA A 11 13.81 -4.54 6.12
CA ALA A 11 13.11 -3.66 5.18
C ALA A 11 13.42 -4.08 3.74
N GLY A 12 12.64 -3.59 2.78
CA GLY A 12 13.06 -3.67 1.38
C GLY A 12 12.11 -2.99 0.42
N VAL A 13 12.57 -2.82 -0.81
CA VAL A 13 11.76 -2.34 -1.94
C VAL A 13 11.48 -3.50 -2.90
N VAL A 14 10.23 -3.60 -3.36
CA VAL A 14 9.81 -4.58 -4.37
C VAL A 14 9.12 -3.83 -5.50
N VAL A 15 9.63 -3.96 -6.72
CA VAL A 15 9.02 -3.33 -7.90
C VAL A 15 8.17 -4.37 -8.65
N THR A 16 6.94 -4.01 -8.97
CA THR A 16 6.03 -4.83 -9.77
C THR A 16 5.35 -4.00 -10.86
N LYS A 17 4.63 -4.67 -11.75
CA LYS A 17 3.82 -4.04 -12.80
C LYS A 17 2.41 -4.57 -12.74
N TYR A 18 1.45 -3.70 -13.01
CA TYR A 18 0.05 -4.05 -13.13
C TYR A 18 -0.47 -3.54 -14.48
N PHE A 19 -0.87 -4.49 -15.32
CA PHE A 19 -1.52 -4.19 -16.59
C PHE A 19 -3.00 -4.47 -16.46
N SER A 20 -3.83 -3.45 -16.68
CA SER A 20 -5.27 -3.64 -16.67
C SER A 20 -5.82 -3.91 -18.06
N SER A 21 -6.53 -5.04 -18.21
CA SER A 21 -7.32 -5.33 -19.41
C SER A 21 -8.77 -4.84 -19.32
N ARG A 22 -9.23 -4.42 -18.14
CA ARG A 22 -10.64 -4.07 -17.85
C ARG A 22 -10.72 -3.10 -16.67
N GLU A 23 -11.65 -2.16 -16.68
CA GLU A 23 -11.95 -1.34 -15.50
C GLU A 23 -12.47 -2.17 -14.32
N LEU A 24 -12.30 -1.64 -13.10
CA LEU A 24 -12.71 -2.29 -11.84
C LEU A 24 -14.16 -2.80 -11.87
N LYS A 25 -15.10 -2.00 -12.39
CA LYS A 25 -16.54 -2.32 -12.47
C LYS A 25 -16.83 -3.60 -13.27
N LYS A 26 -15.90 -4.01 -14.15
CA LYS A 26 -16.01 -5.19 -15.01
C LYS A 26 -15.16 -6.37 -14.51
N MET A 27 -14.49 -6.21 -13.37
CA MET A 27 -13.70 -7.26 -12.75
C MET A 27 -14.56 -8.12 -11.83
N LYS A 28 -14.29 -9.42 -11.81
CA LYS A 28 -14.78 -10.31 -10.76
C LYS A 28 -13.82 -10.21 -9.58
N LEU A 29 -14.21 -9.47 -8.55
CA LEU A 29 -13.43 -9.32 -7.33
C LEU A 29 -13.51 -10.58 -6.48
N THR A 30 -12.48 -10.79 -5.67
CA THR A 30 -12.50 -11.76 -4.58
C THR A 30 -13.45 -11.30 -3.48
N LEU A 31 -13.79 -12.19 -2.55
CA LEU A 31 -14.59 -11.83 -1.38
C LEU A 31 -13.96 -10.68 -0.57
N GLY A 32 -12.63 -10.70 -0.41
CA GLY A 32 -11.91 -9.62 0.28
C GLY A 32 -11.92 -8.31 -0.50
N GLY A 33 -11.71 -8.36 -1.82
CA GLY A 33 -11.80 -7.17 -2.68
C GLY A 33 -13.20 -6.56 -2.67
N TYR A 34 -14.24 -7.39 -2.69
CA TYR A 34 -15.63 -6.93 -2.57
C TYR A 34 -15.89 -6.30 -1.19
N ARG A 35 -15.41 -6.90 -0.09
CA ARG A 35 -15.54 -6.29 1.25
C ARG A 35 -14.89 -4.91 1.32
N LEU A 36 -13.66 -4.75 0.81
CA LEU A 36 -13.00 -3.44 0.74
C LEU A 36 -13.77 -2.43 -0.11
N LEU A 37 -14.47 -2.88 -1.15
CA LEU A 37 -15.29 -2.00 -1.99
C LEU A 37 -16.58 -1.54 -1.30
N THR A 38 -17.18 -2.39 -0.46
CA THR A 38 -18.54 -2.15 0.07
C THR A 38 -18.61 -1.71 1.53
N VAL A 39 -17.60 -2.00 2.34
CA VAL A 39 -17.56 -1.59 3.74
C VAL A 39 -17.15 -0.12 3.81
N PRO A 40 -17.79 0.72 4.64
CA PRO A 40 -17.37 2.11 4.82
C PRO A 40 -15.89 2.21 5.19
N ASN A 41 -15.15 3.06 4.48
CA ASN A 41 -13.81 3.47 4.87
C ASN A 41 -13.89 4.68 5.81
N ALA A 42 -12.77 5.10 6.40
CA ALA A 42 -12.68 6.29 7.27
C ALA A 42 -12.88 7.61 6.51
N GLY A 43 -13.36 7.55 5.26
CA GLY A 43 -13.47 8.63 4.31
C GLY A 43 -12.28 8.66 3.34
N GLY A 44 -12.52 9.09 2.10
CA GLY A 44 -11.47 9.27 1.11
C GLY A 44 -11.83 8.73 -0.27
N SER A 45 -11.02 9.10 -1.25
CA SER A 45 -11.23 8.78 -2.67
C SER A 45 -10.30 7.66 -3.18
N SER A 46 -9.74 6.86 -2.27
CA SER A 46 -8.71 5.84 -2.54
C SER A 46 -9.23 4.40 -2.62
N VAL A 47 -10.55 4.18 -2.46
CA VAL A 47 -11.18 2.84 -2.44
C VAL A 47 -10.74 1.96 -3.61
N ILE A 48 -10.72 2.49 -4.83
CA ILE A 48 -10.29 1.73 -6.03
C ILE A 48 -8.85 1.24 -5.88
N SER A 49 -7.95 2.11 -5.42
CA SER A 49 -6.53 1.79 -5.27
C SER A 49 -6.27 0.77 -4.16
N GLU A 50 -7.08 0.79 -3.09
CA GLU A 50 -7.03 -0.18 -1.99
C GLU A 50 -7.56 -1.55 -2.42
N VAL A 51 -8.71 -1.58 -3.09
CA VAL A 51 -9.30 -2.81 -3.64
C VAL A 51 -8.33 -3.48 -4.61
N LEU A 52 -7.75 -2.73 -5.55
CA LEU A 52 -6.78 -3.29 -6.50
C LEU A 52 -5.46 -3.68 -5.83
N SER A 53 -5.03 -2.97 -4.79
CA SER A 53 -3.88 -3.36 -3.97
C SER A 53 -4.11 -4.75 -3.37
N PHE A 54 -5.29 -4.96 -2.77
CA PHE A 54 -5.64 -6.25 -2.20
C PHE A 54 -5.79 -7.35 -3.27
N GLU A 55 -6.44 -7.07 -4.39
CA GLU A 55 -6.58 -8.04 -5.49
C GLU A 55 -5.22 -8.49 -6.04
N LEU A 56 -4.26 -7.57 -6.17
CA LEU A 56 -2.88 -7.89 -6.58
C LEU A 56 -2.23 -8.81 -5.55
N LEU A 57 -2.29 -8.46 -4.26
CA LEU A 57 -1.71 -9.29 -3.20
C LEU A 57 -2.38 -10.67 -3.10
N ASN A 58 -3.69 -10.74 -3.27
CA ASN A 58 -4.43 -11.99 -3.26
C ASN A 58 -4.01 -12.89 -4.44
N LYS A 59 -3.96 -12.35 -5.65
CA LYS A 59 -3.67 -13.14 -6.87
C LYS A 59 -2.21 -13.54 -6.98
N CYS A 60 -1.29 -12.67 -6.57
CA CYS A 60 0.14 -12.93 -6.69
C CYS A 60 0.73 -13.64 -5.48
N PHE A 61 0.15 -13.44 -4.29
CA PHE A 61 0.75 -13.90 -3.03
C PHE A 61 -0.24 -14.62 -2.11
N SER A 62 -1.43 -14.96 -2.60
CA SER A 62 -2.47 -15.67 -1.83
C SER A 62 -2.88 -14.96 -0.54
N ALA A 63 -2.75 -13.63 -0.49
CA ALA A 63 -3.14 -12.83 0.66
C ALA A 63 -4.64 -12.94 0.96
N LYS A 64 -5.02 -13.14 2.22
CA LYS A 64 -6.43 -13.24 2.66
C LYS A 64 -6.78 -12.05 3.54
N LEU A 65 -7.84 -11.31 3.20
CA LEU A 65 -8.26 -10.14 3.97
C LEU A 65 -8.62 -10.57 5.41
N LYS A 66 -8.10 -9.85 6.39
CA LYS A 66 -8.43 -10.03 7.81
C LYS A 66 -9.36 -8.92 8.27
N LYS A 67 -8.90 -7.67 8.20
CA LYS A 67 -9.65 -6.48 8.61
C LYS A 67 -9.50 -5.34 7.61
N THR A 68 -10.56 -4.56 7.44
CA THR A 68 -10.52 -3.26 6.74
C THR A 68 -10.07 -2.14 7.69
N GLU A 69 -9.78 -0.96 7.15
CA GLU A 69 -9.34 0.23 7.88
C GLU A 69 -10.13 0.48 9.19
N MET A 70 -11.46 0.48 9.10
CA MET A 70 -12.37 0.76 10.22
C MET A 70 -12.56 -0.41 11.19
N GLU A 71 -12.10 -1.61 10.84
CA GLU A 71 -12.16 -2.79 11.70
C GLU A 71 -10.92 -2.91 12.59
N VAL A 72 -9.84 -2.18 12.28
CA VAL A 72 -8.62 -2.15 13.10
C VAL A 72 -8.79 -1.17 14.25
N SER A 73 -8.47 -1.64 15.46
CA SER A 73 -8.56 -0.81 16.66
C SER A 73 -7.26 -0.07 16.95
N TYR A 74 -7.36 1.23 17.29
CA TYR A 74 -6.22 2.09 17.60
C TYR A 74 -6.41 2.86 18.91
N PHE A 75 -5.31 3.11 19.61
CA PHE A 75 -5.25 4.01 20.76
C PHE A 75 -3.86 4.68 20.86
N PRO A 76 -3.76 6.00 21.07
CA PRO A 76 -4.85 6.97 21.16
C PRO A 76 -5.58 7.16 19.82
N LEU A 77 -6.82 7.68 19.89
CA LEU A 77 -7.63 7.97 18.71
C LEU A 77 -7.07 9.16 17.91
N GLY A 78 -7.30 9.16 16.59
CA GLY A 78 -6.95 10.30 15.70
C GLY A 78 -5.56 10.28 15.06
N GLY A 79 -4.80 9.18 15.22
CA GLY A 79 -3.51 8.97 14.56
C GLY A 79 -3.62 8.36 13.14
N SER A 80 -2.46 8.09 12.53
CA SER A 80 -2.38 7.34 11.26
C SER A 80 -2.94 5.93 11.45
N ILE A 81 -3.70 5.46 10.46
CA ILE A 81 -4.28 4.11 10.40
C ILE A 81 -3.84 3.42 9.11
N THR A 82 -3.89 2.09 9.10
CA THR A 82 -3.62 1.27 7.92
C THR A 82 -4.90 1.02 7.12
N ASP A 83 -4.81 0.93 5.80
CA ASP A 83 -5.98 0.73 4.92
C ASP A 83 -6.61 -0.66 5.11
N TYR A 84 -5.80 -1.70 5.31
CA TYR A 84 -6.29 -3.03 5.67
C TYR A 84 -5.20 -3.92 6.27
N THR A 85 -5.60 -5.03 6.88
CA THR A 85 -4.72 -6.13 7.26
C THR A 85 -5.08 -7.40 6.50
N CYS A 86 -4.07 -8.21 6.20
CA CYS A 86 -4.25 -9.49 5.55
C CYS A 86 -3.34 -10.55 6.16
N GLU A 87 -3.69 -11.81 5.92
CA GLU A 87 -2.82 -12.94 6.18
C GLU A 87 -2.09 -13.30 4.89
N MET A 88 -0.77 -13.35 4.93
CA MET A 88 0.08 -13.68 3.79
C MET A 88 1.32 -14.41 4.27
N PHE A 89 1.65 -15.56 3.66
CA PHE A 89 2.76 -16.43 4.10
C PHE A 89 2.71 -16.77 5.60
N HIS A 90 1.51 -17.06 6.12
CA HIS A 90 1.25 -17.35 7.55
C HIS A 90 1.55 -16.18 8.52
N ASN A 91 1.77 -14.98 7.99
CA ASN A 91 1.97 -13.77 8.77
C ASN A 91 0.76 -12.84 8.66
N THR A 92 0.42 -12.17 9.76
CA THR A 92 -0.49 -11.01 9.72
C THR A 92 0.32 -9.80 9.26
N VAL A 93 -0.10 -9.19 8.16
CA VAL A 93 0.56 -8.04 7.53
C VAL A 93 -0.43 -6.89 7.47
N ALA A 94 -0.01 -5.72 7.94
CA ALA A 94 -0.73 -4.47 7.70
C ALA A 94 -0.28 -3.85 6.38
N VAL A 95 -1.23 -3.31 5.63
CA VAL A 95 -1.00 -2.73 4.31
C VAL A 95 -1.53 -1.31 4.29
N SER A 96 -0.66 -0.38 3.94
CA SER A 96 -1.00 0.99 3.62
C SER A 96 -0.84 1.24 2.13
N VAL A 97 -1.77 1.97 1.50
CA VAL A 97 -1.83 2.20 0.07
C VAL A 97 -1.67 3.69 -0.22
N THR A 98 -0.92 3.99 -1.27
CA THR A 98 -0.78 5.37 -1.73
C THR A 98 -0.53 5.44 -3.23
N ARG A 99 -0.66 6.64 -3.78
CA ARG A 99 -0.54 6.94 -5.20
C ARG A 99 0.55 7.98 -5.39
N ALA A 100 1.58 7.63 -6.15
CA ALA A 100 2.64 8.52 -6.57
C ALA A 100 2.24 9.16 -7.90
N MET A 101 1.66 10.35 -7.81
CA MET A 101 1.23 11.15 -8.95
C MET A 101 1.44 12.64 -8.62
N LYS A 102 1.58 13.45 -9.66
CA LYS A 102 1.65 14.91 -9.55
C LYS A 102 0.65 15.53 -10.51
N TYR A 103 -0.10 16.51 -10.03
CA TYR A 103 -1.14 17.16 -10.84
C TYR A 103 -0.56 18.06 -11.94
N ARG A 104 0.60 18.69 -11.71
CA ARG A 104 1.28 19.57 -12.66
C ARG A 104 2.79 19.39 -12.63
N GLY A 105 3.39 19.37 -13.80
CA GLY A 105 4.83 19.19 -13.98
C GLY A 105 5.32 17.78 -13.69
N ASP A 106 6.63 17.59 -13.81
CA ASP A 106 7.25 16.28 -13.64
C ASP A 106 7.33 15.87 -12.17
N TYR A 107 7.14 14.57 -11.92
CA TYR A 107 7.33 13.97 -10.61
C TYR A 107 8.83 13.93 -10.29
N SER A 108 9.26 14.71 -9.29
CA SER A 108 10.67 14.87 -8.96
C SER A 108 11.12 13.89 -7.86
N LEU A 109 12.44 13.80 -7.67
CA LEU A 109 13.02 13.06 -6.55
C LEU A 109 12.56 13.61 -5.19
N GLU A 110 12.42 14.93 -5.06
CA GLU A 110 11.91 15.58 -3.85
C GLU A 110 10.45 15.20 -3.58
N ASP A 111 9.61 15.12 -4.62
CA ASP A 111 8.22 14.65 -4.48
C ASP A 111 8.16 13.21 -3.95
N ALA A 112 9.02 12.33 -4.48
CA ALA A 112 9.16 10.95 -4.05
C ALA A 112 9.63 10.86 -2.58
N GLN A 113 10.68 11.59 -2.23
CA GLN A 113 11.22 11.63 -0.86
C GLN A 113 10.18 12.13 0.14
N ARG A 114 9.46 13.19 -0.20
CA ARG A 114 8.39 13.74 0.65
C ARG A 114 7.25 12.72 0.82
N LEU A 115 6.82 12.06 -0.27
CA LEU A 115 5.77 11.05 -0.21
C LEU A 115 6.18 9.87 0.66
N LEU A 116 7.36 9.29 0.41
CA LEU A 116 7.84 8.11 1.14
C LEU A 116 8.09 8.42 2.62
N ASN A 117 8.75 9.53 2.95
CA ASN A 117 8.97 9.92 4.35
C ASN A 117 7.65 10.10 5.10
N LYS A 118 6.68 10.81 4.50
CA LYS A 118 5.37 11.01 5.11
C LYS A 118 4.66 9.69 5.36
N LYS A 119 4.64 8.80 4.36
CA LYS A 119 3.88 7.55 4.43
C LYS A 119 4.53 6.51 5.34
N LEU A 120 5.86 6.38 5.30
CA LEU A 120 6.58 5.46 6.19
C LEU A 120 6.46 5.87 7.66
N LYS A 121 6.53 7.18 7.98
CA LYS A 121 6.26 7.67 9.33
C LYS A 121 4.83 7.35 9.79
N GLY A 122 3.85 7.47 8.89
CA GLY A 122 2.46 7.08 9.15
C GLY A 122 2.31 5.58 9.43
N VAL A 123 3.03 4.73 8.69
CA VAL A 123 3.06 3.27 8.90
C VAL A 123 3.66 2.89 10.26
N ILE A 124 4.74 3.57 10.67
CA ILE A 124 5.32 3.38 12.01
C ILE A 124 4.32 3.79 13.09
N GLN A 125 3.69 4.96 12.93
CA GLN A 125 2.70 5.45 13.88
C GLN A 125 1.47 4.53 13.97
N SER A 126 0.97 4.01 12.84
CA SER A 126 -0.18 3.10 12.85
C SER A 126 0.15 1.78 13.55
N THR A 127 1.39 1.30 13.42
CA THR A 127 1.89 0.14 14.19
C THR A 127 1.91 0.41 15.67
N GLN A 128 2.46 1.56 16.08
CA GLN A 128 2.59 1.93 17.50
C GLN A 128 1.23 2.12 18.19
N ASN A 129 0.26 2.68 17.45
CA ASN A 129 -1.05 2.97 17.99
C ASN A 129 -2.02 1.78 17.86
N SER A 130 -1.68 0.73 17.13
CA SER A 130 -2.59 -0.40 16.96
C SER A 130 -2.74 -1.18 18.26
N LEU A 131 -3.98 -1.56 18.56
CA LEU A 131 -4.28 -2.54 19.61
C LEU A 131 -4.16 -3.98 19.10
N GLU A 132 -3.70 -4.16 17.86
CA GLU A 132 -3.54 -5.43 17.18
C GLU A 132 -2.08 -5.72 16.87
N ASN A 133 -1.76 -7.00 16.68
CA ASN A 133 -0.41 -7.44 16.38
C ASN A 133 -0.31 -7.92 14.93
N TRP A 134 0.49 -7.22 14.14
CA TRP A 134 0.99 -7.70 12.84
C TRP A 134 2.51 -7.78 12.89
N SER A 135 3.07 -8.79 12.22
CA SER A 135 4.52 -9.02 12.20
C SER A 135 5.22 -8.18 11.14
N LYS A 136 4.45 -7.60 10.20
CA LYS A 136 4.99 -6.91 9.04
C LYS A 136 4.11 -5.78 8.53
N GLN A 137 4.76 -4.83 7.87
CA GLN A 137 4.13 -3.73 7.16
C GLN A 137 4.44 -3.76 5.66
N ILE A 138 3.45 -3.43 4.84
CA ILE A 138 3.62 -3.15 3.41
C ILE A 138 3.11 -1.74 3.13
N LEU A 139 3.97 -0.89 2.57
CA LEU A 139 3.53 0.34 1.90
C LEU A 139 3.42 0.05 0.40
N HIS A 140 2.21 -0.10 -0.11
CA HIS A 140 1.97 -0.26 -1.54
C HIS A 140 1.81 1.12 -2.21
N VAL A 141 2.74 1.44 -3.11
CA VAL A 141 2.76 2.68 -3.89
C VAL A 141 2.38 2.37 -5.34
N TRP A 142 1.21 2.84 -5.76
CA TRP A 142 0.85 2.91 -7.18
C TRP A 142 1.63 4.02 -7.86
N SER A 143 2.30 3.73 -8.96
CA SER A 143 3.09 4.69 -9.74
C SER A 143 2.55 4.80 -11.17
N THR A 144 2.49 6.02 -11.70
CA THR A 144 1.87 6.32 -13.01
C THR A 144 2.72 5.93 -14.21
N SER A 145 4.04 5.75 -14.02
CA SER A 145 4.95 5.43 -15.11
C SER A 145 6.25 4.82 -14.59
N HIS A 146 7.04 4.22 -15.48
CA HIS A 146 8.37 3.72 -15.15
C HIS A 146 9.32 4.81 -14.63
N HIS A 147 9.19 6.04 -15.13
CA HIS A 147 9.95 7.19 -14.61
C HIS A 147 9.63 7.44 -13.13
N VAL A 148 8.34 7.46 -12.76
CA VAL A 148 7.92 7.62 -11.37
C VAL A 148 8.39 6.46 -10.50
N THR A 149 8.29 5.23 -11.00
CA THR A 149 8.80 4.03 -10.32
C THR A 149 10.31 4.15 -10.03
N ALA A 150 11.12 4.49 -11.03
CA ALA A 150 12.56 4.66 -10.86
C ALA A 150 12.89 5.77 -9.86
N THR A 151 12.16 6.89 -9.91
CA THR A 151 12.33 8.02 -8.99
C THR A 151 11.99 7.63 -7.55
N LEU A 152 10.95 6.81 -7.33
CA LEU A 152 10.61 6.29 -6.00
C LEU A 152 11.66 5.31 -5.46
N VAL A 153 12.22 4.44 -6.31
CA VAL A 153 13.31 3.54 -5.91
C VAL A 153 14.53 4.36 -5.50
N GLN A 154 14.92 5.36 -6.28
CA GLN A 154 16.01 6.26 -5.93
C GLN A 154 15.74 7.02 -4.62
N ALA A 155 14.52 7.49 -4.41
CA ALA A 155 14.15 8.14 -3.16
C ALA A 155 14.23 7.18 -1.96
N TYR A 156 13.79 5.93 -2.13
CA TYR A 156 13.85 4.91 -1.08
C TYR A 156 15.27 4.75 -0.54
N ASP A 157 16.27 4.70 -1.41
CA ASP A 157 17.69 4.55 -1.05
C ASP A 157 18.21 5.69 -0.16
N THR A 158 17.54 6.84 -0.14
CA THR A 158 17.86 7.99 0.71
C THR A 158 17.11 8.02 2.04
N ILE A 159 16.13 7.14 2.25
CA ILE A 159 15.36 7.08 3.50
C ILE A 159 16.19 6.41 4.61
N GLU A 160 16.24 7.01 5.80
CA GLU A 160 16.96 6.44 6.95
C GLU A 160 16.44 5.05 7.35
N PRO A 161 17.33 4.11 7.78
CA PRO A 161 16.93 2.76 8.18
C PRO A 161 15.81 2.72 9.22
N GLU A 162 15.81 3.63 10.19
CA GLU A 162 14.80 3.74 11.25
C GLU A 162 13.42 4.10 10.69
N THR A 163 13.39 4.87 9.59
CA THR A 163 12.14 5.23 8.91
C THR A 163 11.65 4.09 8.01
N ARG A 164 12.55 3.27 7.45
CA ARG A 164 12.18 2.05 6.72
C ARG A 164 11.65 0.98 7.67
N ALA A 165 12.22 0.88 8.87
CA ALA A 165 11.86 -0.06 9.94
C ALA A 165 11.70 -1.49 9.40
N ASN A 166 10.58 -2.15 9.66
CA ASN A 166 10.24 -3.47 9.12
C ASN A 166 9.30 -3.38 7.89
N THR A 167 9.31 -2.28 7.15
CA THR A 167 8.34 -2.04 6.06
C THR A 167 8.88 -2.51 4.73
N VAL A 168 8.05 -3.26 4.00
CA VAL A 168 8.25 -3.54 2.58
C VAL A 168 7.57 -2.45 1.75
N VAL A 169 8.35 -1.69 0.99
CA VAL A 169 7.81 -0.71 0.03
C VAL A 169 7.58 -1.43 -1.30
N MET A 170 6.33 -1.75 -1.60
CA MET A 170 5.95 -2.37 -2.87
C MET A 170 5.55 -1.25 -3.85
N ILE A 171 6.32 -1.05 -4.92
CA ILE A 171 6.03 -0.05 -5.94
C ILE A 171 5.49 -0.76 -7.17
N THR A 172 4.27 -0.42 -7.57
CA THR A 172 3.62 -1.04 -8.73
C THR A 172 3.43 0.00 -9.82
N THR A 173 4.04 -0.19 -10.98
CA THR A 173 3.72 0.63 -12.16
C THR A 173 2.35 0.21 -12.70
N ALA A 174 1.41 1.13 -12.74
CA ALA A 174 0.08 0.90 -13.30
C ALA A 174 0.07 1.26 -14.80
N GLU A 175 -0.25 0.28 -15.64
CA GLU A 175 -0.36 0.42 -17.09
C GLU A 175 -1.84 0.20 -17.50
N ASN A 176 -2.36 1.09 -18.34
CA ASN A 176 -3.78 1.11 -18.77
C ASN A 176 -4.79 1.15 -17.61
N ALA A 177 -4.43 1.82 -16.51
CA ALA A 177 -5.22 1.80 -15.28
C ALA A 177 -5.36 3.18 -14.62
N ASP A 178 -5.59 4.23 -15.42
CA ASP A 178 -5.69 5.62 -14.94
C ASP A 178 -6.77 5.81 -13.86
N TYR A 179 -7.81 4.98 -13.87
CA TYR A 179 -8.86 4.95 -12.86
C TYR A 179 -8.36 4.63 -11.43
N ILE A 180 -7.13 4.14 -11.27
CA ILE A 180 -6.45 4.05 -9.95
C ILE A 180 -6.14 5.45 -9.40
N PHE A 181 -5.76 6.37 -10.28
CA PHE A 181 -5.29 7.71 -9.92
C PHE A 181 -6.41 8.74 -9.89
N ASN A 182 -7.52 8.44 -10.56
CA ASN A 182 -8.69 9.30 -10.56
C ASN A 182 -9.58 8.96 -9.37
N ASN A 183 -10.04 10.01 -8.70
CA ASN A 183 -11.19 9.92 -7.81
C ASN A 183 -12.39 9.85 -8.75
N GLY A 184 -13.02 8.67 -8.87
CA GLY A 184 -14.00 8.36 -9.91
C GLY A 184 -15.06 9.43 -10.17
#